data_AF-A0A177BYE6-F1
#
_entry.id   AF-A0A177BYE6-F1
#
_cell.length_a   1.000
_cell.length_b   1.000
_cell.length_c   1.000
_cell.angle_alpha   90.00
_cell.angle_beta   90.00
_cell.angle_gamma   90.00
#
_symmetry.space_group_name_H-M   'P 1'
#
loop_
_entity.id
_entity.type
_entity.pdbx_description
1 polymer ?
#
loop_
_entity_poly.entity_id
_entity_poly.type
_entity_poly.pdbx_seq_one_letter_code
_entity_poly.pdbx_strand_id
1 'polypeptide(L)'
;MKLGAAFALGGLIVGAVAHPLNIKRAVTTEVVFVTETVADAVVYVDENGSPYLTSTVERATTTASTSVEPTSVASFTAILTSAPAESPQPAPAPPLSPSPSAEPSSVVIQNVELTSTAAPIPPAPAPTSAAPAPAPTSEAPAPVPEPTVQAQEAPSPEPSFQAQEAPAPQPSAASADSFPLGITYDPYKGTNDKVDCKTADEITADFNTMKDYKIVRIYGNDCGQIPVAVRAAKQNGQKLMGGIYAPLQDVDSVVSALSDAVKKENGGSWDIISLVSVENERVNAKAMTASDAQSTIDQARTALRNAGFNGPVGAVETVPAVIDNPGICSASDMVLVNVHAWFDPNTKAADAGKFVKSEVARVKKACGNKRVVVTESGWPHQGDSHDQAVASPDAQKAAIASIRAEFSSDLFLFNAFDTLWKSDDASTFNAEKYWGIL
;
A
#
# COMPACT_ATOMS: atom_id res chain seq x y z
N MET A 1 -2.24 10.46 85.68
CA MET A 1 -1.27 9.77 86.55
C MET A 1 -1.67 8.30 86.58
N LYS A 2 -0.79 7.38 86.14
CA LYS A 2 -0.96 5.89 86.04
C LYS A 2 -2.00 5.46 84.98
N LEU A 3 -1.70 4.75 83.89
CA LEU A 3 -0.79 3.63 83.57
C LEU A 3 -1.01 2.37 84.41
N GLY A 4 -1.47 1.32 83.74
CA GLY A 4 -1.58 -0.08 84.15
C GLY A 4 -2.51 -0.77 83.15
N ALA A 5 -2.24 -1.91 82.54
CA ALA A 5 -1.21 -2.94 82.63
C ALA A 5 -1.44 -3.87 81.40
N ALA A 6 -0.63 -4.83 80.96
CA ALA A 6 0.79 -5.16 81.03
C ALA A 6 0.97 -6.49 80.24
N PHE A 7 2.21 -6.76 79.78
CA PHE A 7 2.79 -8.10 79.48
C PHE A 7 2.17 -8.93 78.32
N ALA A 8 2.91 -9.72 77.51
CA ALA A 8 4.32 -10.08 77.38
C ALA A 8 4.51 -10.93 76.09
N LEU A 9 5.78 -11.31 75.82
CA LEU A 9 6.32 -12.25 74.82
C LEU A 9 6.49 -11.65 73.41
N GLY A 10 7.65 -11.68 72.77
CA GLY A 10 8.84 -12.49 72.99
C GLY A 10 9.17 -13.25 71.71
N GLY A 11 10.20 -12.80 70.99
CA GLY A 11 11.12 -13.67 70.27
C GLY A 11 10.78 -14.18 68.85
N LEU A 12 11.65 -13.76 67.93
CA LEU A 12 12.31 -14.54 66.86
C LEU A 12 11.80 -14.53 65.39
N ILE A 13 12.53 -13.72 64.60
CA ILE A 13 13.24 -13.96 63.31
C ILE A 13 12.54 -14.82 62.22
N VAL A 14 12.35 -14.26 61.01
CA VAL A 14 13.08 -14.59 59.75
C VAL A 14 12.41 -13.89 58.53
N GLY A 15 13.19 -13.02 57.88
CA GLY A 15 13.25 -12.68 56.45
C GLY A 15 12.00 -12.63 55.58
N ALA A 16 11.65 -11.42 55.11
CA ALA A 16 11.01 -11.23 53.81
C ALA A 16 11.82 -10.24 52.98
N VAL A 17 12.39 -10.76 51.89
CA VAL A 17 13.12 -10.01 50.86
C VAL A 17 12.13 -9.11 50.13
N ALA A 18 12.36 -7.80 50.17
CA ALA A 18 11.59 -6.82 49.41
C ALA A 18 11.83 -7.06 47.90
N HIS A 19 10.77 -7.40 47.17
CA HIS A 19 10.79 -7.46 45.71
C HIS A 19 10.80 -6.03 45.14
N PRO A 20 11.66 -5.70 44.15
CA PRO A 20 11.58 -4.42 43.47
C PRO A 20 10.33 -4.38 42.58
N LEU A 21 9.51 -3.35 42.73
CA LEU A 21 8.38 -3.05 41.86
C LEU A 21 8.90 -2.71 40.46
N ASN A 22 8.69 -3.63 39.49
CA ASN A 22 8.93 -3.40 38.07
C ASN A 22 7.87 -2.43 37.51
N ILE A 23 8.10 -1.13 37.67
CA ILE A 23 7.36 -0.10 36.93
C ILE A 23 8.00 -0.02 35.54
N LYS A 24 7.40 -0.69 34.55
CA LYS A 24 7.73 -0.48 33.14
C LYS A 24 7.30 0.94 32.77
N ARG A 25 8.25 1.87 32.65
CA ARG A 25 8.00 3.17 32.02
C ARG A 25 7.93 2.96 30.51
N ALA A 26 6.87 3.44 29.87
CA ALA A 26 6.81 3.52 28.42
C ALA A 26 7.91 4.48 27.93
N VAL A 27 8.81 3.98 27.09
CA VAL A 27 9.74 4.84 26.36
C VAL A 27 8.98 5.32 25.14
N THR A 28 8.53 6.58 25.18
CA THR A 28 8.01 7.26 24.00
C THR A 28 9.21 7.81 23.23
N THR A 29 9.56 7.18 22.12
CA THR A 29 10.55 7.74 21.19
C THR A 29 9.83 8.74 20.30
N GLU A 30 10.04 10.03 20.56
CA GLU A 30 9.58 11.10 19.69
C GLU A 30 10.58 11.23 18.53
N VAL A 31 10.17 10.79 17.34
CA VAL A 31 10.98 10.94 16.12
C VAL A 31 10.56 12.24 15.45
N VAL A 32 11.41 13.26 15.58
CA VAL A 32 11.25 14.54 14.88
C VAL A 32 11.98 14.44 13.55
N PHE A 33 11.24 14.47 12.44
CA PHE A 33 11.82 14.59 11.11
C PHE A 33 12.02 16.08 10.79
N VAL A 34 13.27 16.48 10.54
CA VAL A 34 13.61 17.82 10.06
C VAL A 34 14.08 17.68 8.61
N THR A 35 13.37 18.32 7.69
CA THR A 35 13.80 18.43 6.29
C THR A 35 14.71 19.65 6.17
N GLU A 36 16.02 19.44 6.08
CA GLU A 36 16.98 20.51 5.77
C GLU A 36 17.37 20.43 4.29
N THR A 37 17.27 21.55 3.58
CA THR A 37 17.79 21.66 2.21
C THR A 37 19.30 21.92 2.29
N VAL A 38 20.10 20.93 1.90
CA VAL A 38 21.57 21.08 1.76
C VAL A 38 21.93 21.33 0.31
N ALA A 39 22.92 22.18 0.07
CA ALA A 39 23.29 22.62 -1.28
C ALA A 39 23.93 21.50 -2.12
N ASP A 40 24.72 20.63 -1.49
CA ASP A 40 25.43 19.53 -2.15
C ASP A 40 25.48 18.26 -1.29
N ALA A 41 25.11 17.12 -1.88
CA ALA A 41 25.22 15.80 -1.28
C ALA A 41 26.00 14.85 -2.20
N VAL A 42 27.01 14.17 -1.64
CA VAL A 42 27.78 13.12 -2.30
C VAL A 42 27.22 11.77 -1.88
N VAL A 43 26.72 11.00 -2.85
CA VAL A 43 26.23 9.63 -2.63
C VAL A 43 27.29 8.65 -3.11
N TYR A 44 27.79 7.82 -2.20
CA TYR A 44 28.72 6.73 -2.50
C TYR A 44 27.92 5.48 -2.88
N VAL A 45 28.23 4.94 -4.06
CA VAL A 45 27.62 3.72 -4.60
C VAL A 45 28.64 2.59 -4.64
N ASP A 46 28.17 1.35 -4.47
CA ASP A 46 28.98 0.17 -4.65
C ASP A 46 29.23 -0.15 -6.14
N GLU A 47 29.95 -1.25 -6.40
CA GLU A 47 30.27 -1.71 -7.76
C GLU A 47 29.04 -2.08 -8.62
N ASN A 48 27.88 -2.24 -7.99
CA ASN A 48 26.60 -2.53 -8.64
C ASN A 48 25.70 -1.27 -8.73
N GLY A 49 26.20 -0.10 -8.34
CA GLY A 49 25.46 1.16 -8.37
C GLY A 49 24.49 1.36 -7.19
N SER A 50 24.55 0.52 -6.15
CA SER A 50 23.69 0.67 -4.97
C SER A 50 24.28 1.67 -3.98
N PRO A 51 23.52 2.68 -3.54
CA PRO A 51 24.02 3.67 -2.59
C PRO A 51 24.20 3.06 -1.20
N TYR A 52 25.36 3.27 -0.58
CA TYR A 52 25.66 2.75 0.76
C TYR A 52 26.09 3.82 1.76
N LEU A 53 26.42 5.03 1.30
CA LEU A 53 26.77 6.16 2.18
C LEU A 53 26.42 7.48 1.50
N THR A 54 25.97 8.45 2.28
CA THR A 54 25.79 9.84 1.83
C THR A 54 26.60 10.77 2.73
N SER A 55 27.35 11.71 2.15
CA SER A 55 28.12 12.73 2.86
C SER A 55 27.83 14.11 2.28
N THR A 56 27.93 15.15 3.10
CA THR A 56 27.66 16.55 2.71
C THR A 56 28.93 17.39 2.87
N VAL A 57 29.25 18.23 1.89
CA VAL A 57 30.44 19.09 1.91
C VAL A 57 30.00 20.49 2.37
N GLU A 58 30.17 20.75 3.67
CA GLU A 58 29.93 22.02 4.39
C GLU A 58 28.49 22.55 4.52
N ARG A 59 28.26 23.24 5.65
CA ARG A 59 26.97 23.66 6.19
C ARG A 59 26.77 25.16 5.93
N ALA A 60 25.71 25.53 5.21
CA ALA A 60 25.27 26.94 5.18
C ALA A 60 24.58 27.29 6.50
N THR A 61 25.08 28.29 7.23
CA THR A 61 24.58 28.67 8.55
C THR A 61 23.31 29.52 8.48
N THR A 62 22.27 29.05 9.19
CA THR A 62 21.17 29.76 9.90
C THR A 62 20.19 30.68 9.17
N THR A 63 18.90 30.40 9.38
CA THR A 63 17.89 31.40 9.76
C THR A 63 17.00 30.83 10.87
N ALA A 64 16.64 31.66 11.84
CA ALA A 64 15.97 31.31 13.09
C ALA A 64 14.52 30.81 12.90
N SER A 65 14.14 29.80 13.68
CA SER A 65 12.74 29.37 13.85
C SER A 65 12.20 29.87 15.19
N THR A 66 11.00 30.48 15.13
CA THR A 66 10.25 30.96 16.30
C THR A 66 9.66 29.77 17.04
N SER A 67 9.99 29.64 18.33
CA SER A 67 9.39 28.66 19.25
C SER A 67 7.98 29.12 19.65
N VAL A 68 7.01 28.20 19.62
CA VAL A 68 5.70 28.38 20.26
C VAL A 68 5.62 27.39 21.42
N GLU A 69 5.53 27.91 22.64
CA GLU A 69 5.38 27.14 23.88
C GLU A 69 3.99 26.48 23.96
N PRO A 70 3.88 25.18 24.33
CA PRO A 70 2.63 24.60 24.76
C PRO A 70 2.45 24.71 26.29
N THR A 71 1.35 25.37 26.69
CA THR A 71 0.89 25.44 28.08
C THR A 71 0.47 24.06 28.59
N SER A 72 1.15 23.55 29.63
CA SER A 72 0.77 22.31 30.30
C SER A 72 -0.52 22.48 31.11
N VAL A 73 -1.46 21.54 30.99
CA VAL A 73 -2.60 21.42 31.91
C VAL A 73 -2.40 20.19 32.77
N ALA A 74 -2.15 20.41 34.06
CA ALA A 74 -2.04 19.38 35.08
C ALA A 74 -3.43 18.80 35.41
N SER A 75 -3.51 17.48 35.46
CA SER A 75 -4.68 16.73 35.95
C SER A 75 -4.85 16.92 37.46
N PHE A 76 -6.05 17.29 37.90
CA PHE A 76 -6.46 17.23 39.30
C PHE A 76 -7.64 16.27 39.49
N THR A 77 -7.52 15.50 40.56
CA THR A 77 -8.38 14.44 41.06
C THR A 77 -9.76 14.97 41.49
N ALA A 78 -10.81 14.20 41.18
CA ALA A 78 -12.19 14.50 41.54
C ALA A 78 -12.47 14.28 43.04
N ILE A 79 -13.14 15.23 43.69
CA ILE A 79 -13.90 15.03 44.93
C ILE A 79 -15.27 15.72 44.77
N LEU A 80 -16.33 14.97 45.07
CA LEU A 80 -17.75 15.34 45.08
C LEU A 80 -18.07 16.31 46.23
N THR A 81 -18.86 17.37 46.00
CA THR A 81 -20.07 17.71 46.79
C THR A 81 -20.90 18.86 46.16
N SER A 82 -22.11 19.02 46.69
CA SER A 82 -23.38 19.55 46.15
C SER A 82 -23.57 21.07 45.98
N ALA A 83 -24.52 21.39 45.08
CA ALA A 83 -25.33 22.60 44.78
C ALA A 83 -25.77 23.51 45.97
N PRO A 84 -26.49 24.68 45.78
CA PRO A 84 -27.22 25.18 44.60
C PRO A 84 -27.27 26.72 44.30
N ALA A 85 -27.82 27.04 43.10
CA ALA A 85 -28.68 28.16 42.65
C ALA A 85 -28.33 29.67 42.86
N GLU A 86 -28.32 30.49 41.79
CA GLU A 86 -29.43 31.38 41.33
C GLU A 86 -28.98 32.67 40.55
N SER A 87 -29.63 32.94 39.39
CA SER A 87 -29.95 34.23 38.69
C SER A 87 -28.91 35.15 37.93
N PRO A 88 -29.37 36.03 36.98
CA PRO A 88 -28.67 36.30 35.69
C PRO A 88 -28.25 37.76 35.35
N GLN A 89 -27.35 37.88 34.33
CA GLN A 89 -27.02 39.02 33.40
C GLN A 89 -26.47 40.35 34.00
N PRO A 90 -25.86 41.31 33.23
CA PRO A 90 -25.90 41.55 31.76
C PRO A 90 -24.54 41.82 31.02
N ALA A 91 -24.61 41.98 29.69
CA ALA A 91 -23.53 42.32 28.75
C ALA A 91 -23.02 43.78 28.89
N PRO A 92 -21.83 44.14 28.33
CA PRO A 92 -21.83 44.88 27.04
C PRO A 92 -20.58 44.78 26.11
N ALA A 93 -20.86 45.02 24.81
CA ALA A 93 -20.17 45.82 23.76
C ALA A 93 -18.69 45.58 23.28
N PRO A 94 -18.37 45.84 21.98
CA PRO A 94 -17.13 45.45 21.29
C PRO A 94 -16.04 46.55 21.22
N PRO A 95 -14.77 46.23 20.86
CA PRO A 95 -13.70 47.22 20.77
C PRO A 95 -13.52 47.86 19.37
N LEU A 96 -12.86 49.02 19.41
CA LEU A 96 -12.64 50.04 18.39
C LEU A 96 -11.45 49.74 17.44
N SER A 97 -11.52 50.33 16.25
CA SER A 97 -10.50 50.41 15.20
C SER A 97 -9.18 51.10 15.62
N PRO A 98 -8.04 50.81 14.97
CA PRO A 98 -6.85 51.66 15.03
C PRO A 98 -6.70 52.60 13.82
N SER A 99 -6.13 53.77 14.09
CA SER A 99 -5.71 54.84 13.14
C SER A 99 -4.18 54.74 12.87
N PRO A 100 -3.63 55.45 11.85
CA PRO A 100 -2.41 55.06 11.12
C PRO A 100 -1.15 55.81 11.57
N SER A 101 0.01 55.38 11.04
CA SER A 101 1.03 56.24 10.40
C SER A 101 2.44 55.59 10.44
N ALA A 102 3.06 55.44 9.27
CA ALA A 102 4.33 56.08 8.89
C ALA A 102 5.14 55.21 7.89
N GLU A 103 5.21 55.68 6.65
CA GLU A 103 6.32 55.43 5.73
C GLU A 103 7.59 56.18 6.22
N PRO A 104 8.83 55.76 5.86
CA PRO A 104 9.38 56.18 4.57
C PRO A 104 10.36 55.22 3.85
N SER A 105 10.46 55.47 2.54
CA SER A 105 11.65 55.43 1.69
C SER A 105 12.11 54.13 1.02
N SER A 106 11.95 54.18 -0.29
CA SER A 106 12.57 53.47 -1.40
C SER A 106 14.10 53.35 -1.38
N VAL A 107 14.60 52.17 -1.72
CA VAL A 107 15.95 51.96 -2.28
C VAL A 107 15.84 51.08 -3.52
N VAL A 108 16.30 51.64 -4.64
CA VAL A 108 16.52 50.97 -5.93
C VAL A 108 17.84 50.19 -5.82
N ILE A 109 17.84 48.90 -6.13
CA ILE A 109 19.07 48.15 -6.41
C ILE A 109 18.97 47.51 -7.80
N GLN A 110 19.99 47.78 -8.60
CA GLN A 110 20.19 47.40 -9.99
C GLN A 110 20.40 45.89 -10.15
N ASN A 111 19.89 45.37 -11.28
CA ASN A 111 20.28 44.08 -11.84
C ASN A 111 21.79 44.03 -12.08
N VAL A 112 22.44 42.99 -11.57
CA VAL A 112 23.78 42.57 -12.01
C VAL A 112 23.63 41.25 -12.75
N GLU A 113 23.91 41.30 -14.05
CA GLU A 113 24.02 40.19 -14.97
C GLU A 113 25.33 39.43 -14.68
N LEU A 114 25.24 38.16 -14.29
CA LEU A 114 26.42 37.29 -14.11
C LEU A 114 26.74 36.62 -15.46
N THR A 115 27.78 37.15 -16.11
CA THR A 115 28.46 36.50 -17.23
C THR A 115 29.33 35.36 -16.70
N SER A 116 28.93 34.11 -17.01
CA SER A 116 29.75 32.92 -16.75
C SER A 116 30.62 32.62 -17.97
N THR A 117 31.91 32.88 -17.84
CA THR A 117 32.93 32.54 -18.84
C THR A 117 33.35 31.08 -18.64
N ALA A 118 32.88 30.19 -19.53
CA ALA A 118 33.30 28.79 -19.54
C ALA A 118 34.73 28.65 -20.10
N ALA A 119 35.64 28.08 -19.31
CA ALA A 119 36.95 27.61 -19.77
C ALA A 119 36.82 26.19 -20.38
N PRO A 120 37.59 25.84 -21.43
CA PRO A 120 37.48 24.54 -22.08
C PRO A 120 38.18 23.43 -21.28
N ILE A 121 37.46 22.31 -21.11
CA ILE A 121 37.96 21.06 -20.51
C ILE A 121 38.79 20.30 -21.57
N PRO A 122 39.98 19.76 -21.24
CA PRO A 122 40.78 18.96 -22.18
C PRO A 122 40.13 17.60 -22.49
N PRO A 123 40.35 17.03 -23.69
CA PRO A 123 39.72 15.76 -24.08
C PRO A 123 40.31 14.56 -23.33
N ALA A 124 39.44 13.60 -22.99
CA ALA A 124 39.78 12.33 -22.37
C ALA A 124 40.63 11.44 -23.30
N PRO A 125 41.56 10.63 -22.76
CA PRO A 125 42.36 9.72 -23.57
C PRO A 125 41.50 8.57 -24.13
N ALA A 126 41.78 8.19 -25.39
CA ALA A 126 41.11 7.13 -26.12
C ALA A 126 41.31 5.74 -25.47
N PRO A 127 40.33 4.82 -25.58
CA PRO A 127 40.48 3.47 -25.07
C PRO A 127 41.45 2.65 -25.93
N THR A 128 42.49 2.12 -25.30
CA THR A 128 43.43 1.16 -25.89
C THR A 128 42.72 -0.18 -26.10
N SER A 129 42.61 -0.60 -27.36
CA SER A 129 42.09 -1.91 -27.78
C SER A 129 43.03 -3.04 -27.35
N ALA A 130 42.65 -3.79 -26.32
CA ALA A 130 43.30 -5.06 -25.96
C ALA A 130 42.75 -6.20 -26.85
N ALA A 131 43.66 -6.98 -27.44
CA ALA A 131 43.34 -8.13 -28.27
C ALA A 131 42.70 -9.28 -27.46
N PRO A 132 41.79 -10.07 -28.06
CA PRO A 132 41.14 -11.18 -27.36
C PRO A 132 42.11 -12.35 -27.12
N ALA A 133 42.14 -12.84 -25.87
CA ALA A 133 42.81 -14.07 -25.48
C ALA A 133 42.07 -15.31 -26.04
N PRO A 134 42.78 -16.42 -26.35
CA PRO A 134 42.17 -17.60 -26.94
C PRO A 134 41.31 -18.37 -25.92
N ALA A 135 40.22 -18.95 -26.42
CA ALA A 135 39.25 -19.74 -25.67
C ALA A 135 39.85 -21.03 -25.08
N PRO A 136 39.45 -21.46 -23.86
CA PRO A 136 39.79 -22.77 -23.35
C PRO A 136 38.95 -23.86 -24.02
N THR A 137 39.64 -24.92 -24.43
CA THR A 137 39.11 -26.15 -25.03
C THR A 137 38.17 -26.88 -24.06
N SER A 138 37.00 -27.26 -24.55
CA SER A 138 36.03 -28.12 -23.86
C SER A 138 36.52 -29.57 -23.88
N GLU A 139 36.77 -30.14 -22.71
CA GLU A 139 37.01 -31.57 -22.53
C GLU A 139 35.76 -32.20 -21.86
N ALA A 140 35.21 -33.22 -22.50
CA ALA A 140 33.99 -33.91 -22.08
C ALA A 140 34.30 -34.91 -20.95
N PRO A 141 33.54 -34.94 -19.85
CA PRO A 141 33.67 -36.00 -18.85
C PRO A 141 32.98 -37.29 -19.32
N ALA A 142 33.68 -38.42 -19.13
CA ALA A 142 33.20 -39.79 -19.34
C ALA A 142 32.04 -40.17 -18.37
N PRO A 143 31.20 -41.16 -18.73
CA PRO A 143 30.03 -41.53 -17.92
C PRO A 143 30.43 -42.35 -16.68
N VAL A 144 29.84 -42.01 -15.53
CA VAL A 144 29.96 -42.76 -14.26
C VAL A 144 28.79 -43.75 -14.16
N PRO A 145 29.00 -45.00 -13.73
CA PRO A 145 27.95 -46.03 -13.70
C PRO A 145 26.99 -45.88 -12.50
N GLU A 146 25.73 -46.27 -12.73
CA GLU A 146 24.68 -46.45 -11.71
C GLU A 146 25.04 -47.52 -10.67
N PRO A 147 24.66 -47.33 -9.39
CA PRO A 147 24.53 -48.44 -8.45
C PRO A 147 23.08 -48.92 -8.36
N THR A 148 22.99 -50.24 -8.42
CA THR A 148 21.85 -51.14 -8.41
C THR A 148 20.94 -51.01 -7.19
N VAL A 149 19.63 -51.13 -7.44
CA VAL A 149 18.55 -51.28 -6.46
C VAL A 149 18.70 -52.59 -5.68
N GLN A 150 18.59 -52.53 -4.34
CA GLN A 150 18.23 -53.69 -3.51
C GLN A 150 17.06 -53.34 -2.62
N ALA A 151 16.02 -54.16 -2.70
CA ALA A 151 14.83 -54.14 -1.88
C ALA A 151 15.11 -54.78 -0.51
N GLN A 152 14.62 -54.17 0.57
CA GLN A 152 14.49 -54.82 1.87
C GLN A 152 13.15 -54.44 2.52
N GLU A 153 12.44 -55.48 2.95
CA GLU A 153 11.13 -55.48 3.60
C GLU A 153 11.15 -54.94 5.04
N ALA A 154 9.95 -54.56 5.49
CA ALA A 154 9.59 -53.90 6.74
C ALA A 154 9.91 -54.66 8.04
N PRO A 155 9.86 -53.94 9.19
CA PRO A 155 8.90 -54.33 10.21
C PRO A 155 8.11 -53.14 10.81
N SER A 156 6.95 -53.43 11.37
CA SER A 156 6.06 -52.55 12.16
C SER A 156 5.36 -53.40 13.22
N PRO A 157 4.73 -52.87 14.30
CA PRO A 157 4.84 -51.56 14.96
C PRO A 157 5.06 -51.65 16.48
N GLU A 158 5.31 -50.50 17.14
CA GLU A 158 4.93 -50.26 18.55
C GLU A 158 4.14 -48.94 18.66
N PRO A 159 3.18 -48.83 19.62
CA PRO A 159 2.11 -47.85 19.56
C PRO A 159 2.52 -46.53 20.21
N SER A 160 2.35 -45.42 19.48
CA SER A 160 2.39 -44.08 20.07
C SER A 160 1.02 -43.41 19.94
N PHE A 161 0.60 -42.82 21.04
CA PHE A 161 -0.71 -42.21 21.27
C PHE A 161 -0.99 -41.08 20.27
N GLN A 162 -2.10 -41.18 19.55
CA GLN A 162 -2.59 -40.10 18.69
C GLN A 162 -3.21 -38.99 19.56
N ALA A 163 -2.56 -37.84 19.61
CA ALA A 163 -3.24 -36.57 19.87
C ALA A 163 -4.07 -36.21 18.63
N GLN A 164 -5.36 -35.98 18.84
CA GLN A 164 -6.31 -35.65 17.80
C GLN A 164 -6.00 -34.24 17.26
N GLU A 165 -5.31 -34.17 16.13
CA GLU A 165 -5.03 -32.94 15.41
C GLU A 165 -6.35 -32.40 14.82
N ALA A 166 -6.65 -31.13 15.11
CA ALA A 166 -7.82 -30.45 14.54
C ALA A 166 -7.69 -30.40 13.02
N PRO A 167 -8.79 -30.59 12.25
CA PRO A 167 -8.68 -30.56 10.80
C PRO A 167 -8.26 -29.16 10.36
N ALA A 168 -7.18 -29.07 9.57
CA ALA A 168 -6.83 -27.86 8.86
C ALA A 168 -8.04 -27.38 8.05
N PRO A 169 -8.38 -26.08 8.04
CA PRO A 169 -9.46 -25.57 7.22
C PRO A 169 -9.14 -25.85 5.75
N GLN A 170 -9.90 -26.76 5.14
CA GLN A 170 -9.81 -26.97 3.69
C GLN A 170 -10.17 -25.64 2.99
N PRO A 171 -9.40 -25.22 1.98
CA PRO A 171 -9.82 -24.13 1.11
C PRO A 171 -11.14 -24.54 0.49
N SER A 172 -12.21 -23.78 0.78
CA SER A 172 -13.40 -23.79 -0.06
C SER A 172 -12.92 -23.53 -1.48
N ALA A 173 -13.21 -24.45 -2.39
CA ALA A 173 -12.83 -24.35 -3.80
C ALA A 173 -13.11 -22.92 -4.28
N ALA A 174 -12.04 -22.18 -4.61
CA ALA A 174 -12.17 -20.94 -5.36
C ALA A 174 -13.08 -21.27 -6.55
N SER A 175 -14.20 -20.55 -6.67
CA SER A 175 -15.24 -20.85 -7.66
C SER A 175 -14.58 -21.18 -9.01
N ALA A 176 -14.92 -22.35 -9.57
CA ALA A 176 -14.36 -22.84 -10.82
C ALA A 176 -14.59 -21.89 -12.02
N ASP A 177 -15.46 -20.90 -11.84
CA ASP A 177 -15.80 -19.90 -12.85
C ASP A 177 -14.80 -18.73 -12.86
N SER A 178 -14.31 -18.40 -14.05
CA SER A 178 -13.52 -17.21 -14.33
C SER A 178 -14.32 -15.93 -14.04
N PHE A 179 -13.68 -14.86 -13.56
CA PHE A 179 -14.35 -13.58 -13.40
C PHE A 179 -14.50 -12.92 -14.77
N PRO A 180 -15.66 -12.33 -15.12
CA PRO A 180 -15.76 -11.51 -16.32
C PRO A 180 -14.79 -10.33 -16.24
N LEU A 181 -14.47 -9.73 -17.39
CA LEU A 181 -13.67 -8.51 -17.43
C LEU A 181 -14.29 -7.43 -16.54
N GLY A 182 -13.46 -6.88 -15.66
CA GLY A 182 -13.82 -5.81 -14.75
C GLY A 182 -13.19 -4.48 -15.12
N ILE A 183 -13.49 -3.47 -14.31
CA ILE A 183 -12.88 -2.14 -14.38
C ILE A 183 -12.61 -1.64 -12.96
N THR A 184 -11.54 -0.88 -12.79
CA THR A 184 -11.25 -0.23 -11.50
C THR A 184 -11.99 1.09 -11.38
N TYR A 185 -12.26 1.52 -10.15
CA TYR A 185 -12.96 2.76 -9.85
C TYR A 185 -12.30 3.54 -8.71
N ASP A 186 -12.20 4.85 -8.90
CA ASP A 186 -11.64 5.82 -7.96
C ASP A 186 -12.71 6.85 -7.55
N PRO A 187 -12.97 7.04 -6.24
CA PRO A 187 -14.04 7.89 -5.74
C PRO A 187 -13.64 9.36 -5.57
N TYR A 188 -12.41 9.75 -5.90
CA TYR A 188 -11.92 11.11 -5.70
C TYR A 188 -12.16 11.99 -6.92
N LYS A 189 -12.14 13.30 -6.68
CA LYS A 189 -12.20 14.34 -7.71
C LYS A 189 -11.27 15.51 -7.33
N GLY A 190 -11.17 16.47 -8.24
CA GLY A 190 -10.31 17.63 -8.07
C GLY A 190 -8.91 17.39 -8.64
N THR A 191 -7.94 18.14 -8.11
CA THR A 191 -6.55 18.13 -8.57
C THR A 191 -5.63 17.75 -7.41
N ASN A 192 -4.36 17.45 -7.69
CA ASN A 192 -3.36 17.17 -6.66
C ASN A 192 -3.30 18.21 -5.53
N ASP A 193 -3.49 19.50 -5.85
CA ASP A 193 -3.49 20.58 -4.86
C ASP A 193 -4.82 20.72 -4.10
N LYS A 194 -5.89 20.09 -4.59
CA LYS A 194 -7.23 20.14 -4.01
C LYS A 194 -7.98 18.84 -4.27
N VAL A 195 -7.65 17.84 -3.46
CA VAL A 195 -8.32 16.54 -3.45
C VAL A 195 -9.65 16.65 -2.71
N ASP A 196 -10.72 16.15 -3.32
CA ASP A 196 -12.05 16.09 -2.73
C ASP A 196 -12.72 14.74 -3.03
N CYS A 197 -13.73 14.39 -2.24
CA CYS A 197 -14.52 13.19 -2.45
C CYS A 197 -15.68 13.45 -3.42
N LYS A 198 -15.93 12.51 -4.34
CA LYS A 198 -17.20 12.48 -5.07
C LYS A 198 -18.35 12.25 -4.10
N THR A 199 -19.45 12.94 -4.36
CA THR A 199 -20.73 12.75 -3.67
C THR A 199 -21.35 11.40 -4.05
N ALA A 200 -22.33 10.94 -3.27
CA ALA A 200 -23.01 9.69 -3.57
C ALA A 200 -23.70 9.71 -4.96
N ASP A 201 -24.20 10.87 -5.39
CA ASP A 201 -24.83 11.02 -6.70
C ASP A 201 -23.79 10.98 -7.83
N GLU A 202 -22.63 11.61 -7.66
CA GLU A 202 -21.51 11.52 -8.61
C GLU A 202 -21.01 10.08 -8.73
N ILE A 203 -20.78 9.37 -7.62
CA ILE A 203 -20.38 7.95 -7.65
C ILE A 203 -21.44 7.10 -8.35
N THR A 204 -22.73 7.34 -8.09
CA THR A 204 -23.82 6.60 -8.74
C THR A 204 -23.87 6.88 -10.24
N ALA A 205 -23.66 8.14 -10.65
CA ALA A 205 -23.58 8.52 -12.07
C ALA A 205 -22.40 7.81 -12.77
N ASP A 206 -21.23 7.77 -12.13
CA ASP A 206 -20.05 7.08 -12.64
C ASP A 206 -20.32 5.58 -12.84
N PHE A 207 -20.90 4.90 -11.84
CA PHE A 207 -21.30 3.49 -11.96
C PHE A 207 -22.29 3.26 -13.12
N ASN A 208 -23.16 4.23 -13.40
CA ASN A 208 -24.09 4.14 -14.53
C ASN A 208 -23.39 4.22 -15.90
N THR A 209 -22.19 4.78 -16.00
CA THR A 209 -21.39 4.75 -17.24
C THR A 209 -20.66 3.42 -17.41
N MET A 210 -20.38 2.70 -16.32
CA MET A 210 -19.61 1.46 -16.31
C MET A 210 -20.47 0.18 -16.53
N LYS A 211 -21.74 0.28 -16.93
CA LYS A 211 -22.70 -0.87 -16.98
C LYS A 211 -22.28 -2.03 -17.87
N ASP A 212 -21.41 -1.79 -18.84
CA ASP A 212 -20.89 -2.82 -19.73
C ASP A 212 -19.87 -3.73 -19.02
N TYR A 213 -19.28 -3.28 -17.90
CA TYR A 213 -18.40 -4.07 -17.05
C TYR A 213 -19.20 -4.79 -15.98
N LYS A 214 -19.01 -6.10 -15.86
CA LYS A 214 -19.80 -6.93 -14.92
C LYS A 214 -19.27 -6.92 -13.51
N ILE A 215 -18.03 -6.49 -13.30
CA ILE A 215 -17.43 -6.36 -11.97
C ILE A 215 -16.68 -5.02 -11.91
N VAL A 216 -16.89 -4.27 -10.83
CA VAL A 216 -16.14 -3.04 -10.54
C VAL A 216 -15.23 -3.28 -9.34
N ARG A 217 -13.94 -2.97 -9.46
CA ARG A 217 -12.99 -3.00 -8.35
C ARG A 217 -12.98 -1.67 -7.62
N ILE A 218 -13.18 -1.71 -6.31
CA ILE A 218 -12.98 -0.58 -5.40
C ILE A 218 -11.83 -0.88 -4.43
N TYR A 219 -11.07 0.13 -4.05
CA TYR A 219 -9.81 -0.04 -3.32
C TYR A 219 -9.96 -0.12 -1.79
N GLY A 220 -11.05 0.42 -1.25
CA GLY A 220 -11.23 0.61 0.18
C GLY A 220 -12.52 1.36 0.49
N ASN A 221 -12.64 1.87 1.72
CA ASN A 221 -13.78 2.69 2.13
C ASN A 221 -13.53 4.20 2.02
N ASP A 222 -12.54 4.61 1.23
CA ASP A 222 -12.29 6.03 1.01
C ASP A 222 -13.54 6.73 0.45
N CYS A 223 -13.74 7.97 0.88
CA CYS A 223 -14.93 8.76 0.57
C CYS A 223 -16.26 8.09 0.97
N GLY A 224 -16.24 7.07 1.84
CA GLY A 224 -17.45 6.32 2.21
C GLY A 224 -18.10 5.62 1.01
N GLN A 225 -17.31 5.24 0.00
CA GLN A 225 -17.83 4.76 -1.27
C GLN A 225 -18.54 3.40 -1.18
N ILE A 226 -18.21 2.56 -0.19
CA ILE A 226 -18.69 1.17 -0.10
C ILE A 226 -20.22 1.04 -0.16
N PRO A 227 -21.03 1.71 0.69
CA PRO A 227 -22.49 1.62 0.59
C PRO A 227 -23.03 2.10 -0.75
N VAL A 228 -22.43 3.14 -1.33
CA VAL A 228 -22.85 3.68 -2.63
C VAL A 228 -22.54 2.69 -3.75
N ALA A 229 -21.35 2.09 -3.74
CA ALA A 229 -20.91 1.09 -4.70
C ALA A 229 -21.78 -0.17 -4.65
N VAL A 230 -22.11 -0.70 -3.46
CA VAL A 230 -22.98 -1.88 -3.32
C VAL A 230 -24.37 -1.60 -3.89
N ARG A 231 -24.95 -0.43 -3.56
CA ARG A 231 -26.25 -0.01 -4.10
C ARG A 231 -26.21 0.14 -5.62
N ALA A 232 -25.23 0.85 -6.16
CA ALA A 232 -25.11 1.11 -7.59
C ALA A 232 -24.84 -0.17 -8.38
N ALA A 233 -23.95 -1.04 -7.89
CA ALA A 233 -23.67 -2.34 -8.52
C ALA A 233 -24.94 -3.21 -8.60
N LYS A 234 -25.72 -3.28 -7.51
CA LYS A 234 -27.00 -3.99 -7.49
C LYS A 234 -27.98 -3.43 -8.52
N GLN A 235 -28.12 -2.11 -8.60
CA GLN A 235 -29.00 -1.45 -9.58
C GLN A 235 -28.61 -1.76 -11.03
N ASN A 236 -27.31 -1.91 -11.29
CA ASN A 236 -26.77 -2.15 -12.63
C ASN A 236 -26.58 -3.64 -12.96
N GLY A 237 -26.89 -4.56 -12.04
CA GLY A 237 -26.61 -5.99 -12.23
C GLY A 237 -25.11 -6.30 -12.33
N GLN A 238 -24.28 -5.49 -11.68
CA GLN A 238 -22.83 -5.67 -11.57
C GLN A 238 -22.51 -6.34 -10.22
N LYS A 239 -21.29 -6.87 -10.09
CA LYS A 239 -20.69 -7.25 -8.81
C LYS A 239 -19.53 -6.33 -8.47
N LEU A 240 -18.97 -6.51 -7.29
CA LEU A 240 -17.78 -5.78 -6.82
C LEU A 240 -16.63 -6.72 -6.54
N MET A 241 -15.42 -6.25 -6.82
CA MET A 241 -14.23 -6.64 -6.08
C MET A 241 -14.04 -5.60 -4.97
N GLY A 242 -14.22 -6.03 -3.72
CA GLY A 242 -14.00 -5.15 -2.56
C GLY A 242 -12.52 -5.04 -2.25
N GLY A 243 -12.06 -3.89 -1.77
CA GLY A 243 -10.69 -3.68 -1.33
C GLY A 243 -10.64 -3.29 0.14
N ILE A 244 -9.55 -3.65 0.80
CA ILE A 244 -9.17 -3.19 2.14
C ILE A 244 -7.76 -2.62 2.00
N TYR A 245 -7.61 -1.30 1.99
CA TYR A 245 -6.31 -0.65 1.74
C TYR A 245 -5.42 -0.63 2.99
N ALA A 246 -5.14 -1.82 3.54
CA ALA A 246 -4.25 -1.99 4.68
C ALA A 246 -2.79 -1.67 4.31
N PRO A 247 -1.96 -1.18 5.25
CA PRO A 247 -2.29 -0.90 6.65
C PRO A 247 -2.87 0.50 6.85
N LEU A 248 -3.15 1.25 5.78
CA LEU A 248 -3.70 2.61 5.86
C LEU A 248 -5.17 2.61 6.32
N GLN A 249 -5.89 1.52 6.05
CA GLN A 249 -7.22 1.26 6.58
C GLN A 249 -7.18 0.08 7.55
N ASP A 250 -7.89 0.23 8.67
CA ASP A 250 -8.13 -0.86 9.61
C ASP A 250 -9.02 -1.94 8.98
N VAL A 251 -8.60 -3.20 9.10
CA VAL A 251 -9.27 -4.35 8.49
C VAL A 251 -10.70 -4.50 9.02
N ASP A 252 -10.89 -4.45 10.33
CA ASP A 252 -12.19 -4.68 10.96
C ASP A 252 -13.18 -3.56 10.63
N SER A 253 -12.70 -2.33 10.53
CA SER A 253 -13.47 -1.16 10.08
C SER A 253 -14.00 -1.33 8.65
N VAL A 254 -13.15 -1.71 7.69
CA VAL A 254 -13.58 -1.90 6.30
C VAL A 254 -14.50 -3.11 6.16
N VAL A 255 -14.21 -4.22 6.85
CA VAL A 255 -15.09 -5.40 6.87
C VAL A 255 -16.47 -5.06 7.46
N SER A 256 -16.50 -4.24 8.51
CA SER A 256 -17.76 -3.75 9.09
C SER A 256 -18.54 -2.90 8.08
N ALA A 257 -17.88 -1.99 7.37
CA ALA A 257 -18.50 -1.17 6.32
C ALA A 257 -19.06 -2.03 5.17
N LEU A 258 -18.32 -3.05 4.71
CA LEU A 258 -18.79 -4.02 3.72
C LEU A 258 -20.01 -4.79 4.23
N SER A 259 -19.95 -5.33 5.45
CA SER A 259 -21.05 -6.10 6.06
C SER A 259 -22.32 -5.26 6.18
N ASP A 260 -22.18 -4.03 6.64
CA ASP A 260 -23.28 -3.07 6.77
C ASP A 260 -23.89 -2.71 5.43
N ALA A 261 -23.07 -2.42 4.42
CA ALA A 261 -23.54 -2.12 3.07
C ALA A 261 -24.25 -3.32 2.45
N VAL A 262 -23.71 -4.53 2.57
CA VAL A 262 -24.34 -5.76 2.07
C VAL A 262 -25.69 -6.00 2.75
N LYS A 263 -25.79 -5.81 4.07
CA LYS A 263 -27.06 -5.91 4.81
C LYS A 263 -28.09 -4.87 4.36
N LYS A 264 -27.69 -3.60 4.31
CA LYS A 264 -28.59 -2.47 4.05
C LYS A 264 -29.01 -2.39 2.58
N GLU A 265 -28.08 -2.58 1.65
CA GLU A 265 -28.29 -2.31 0.23
C GLU A 265 -28.55 -3.60 -0.57
N ASN A 266 -28.02 -4.75 -0.12
CA ASN A 266 -28.18 -6.04 -0.80
C ASN A 266 -28.88 -7.13 0.03
N GLY A 267 -29.65 -6.75 1.06
CA GLY A 267 -30.49 -7.68 1.83
C GLY A 267 -29.69 -8.76 2.59
N GLY A 268 -28.40 -8.51 2.86
CA GLY A 268 -27.51 -9.46 3.52
C GLY A 268 -26.85 -10.47 2.59
N SER A 269 -27.15 -10.45 1.29
CA SER A 269 -26.56 -11.37 0.33
C SER A 269 -25.16 -10.94 -0.09
N TRP A 270 -24.16 -11.76 0.19
CA TRP A 270 -22.77 -11.52 -0.18
C TRP A 270 -22.46 -11.79 -1.67
N ASP A 271 -23.43 -12.26 -2.46
CA ASP A 271 -23.28 -12.57 -3.90
C ASP A 271 -22.89 -11.36 -4.78
N ILE A 272 -23.13 -10.15 -4.27
CA ILE A 272 -22.71 -8.86 -4.86
C ILE A 272 -21.19 -8.66 -4.78
N ILE A 273 -20.49 -9.31 -3.84
CA ILE A 273 -19.02 -9.25 -3.72
C ILE A 273 -18.43 -10.54 -4.31
N SER A 274 -17.62 -10.40 -5.36
CA SER A 274 -17.00 -11.56 -6.05
C SER A 274 -15.72 -12.02 -5.36
N LEU A 275 -14.93 -11.07 -4.87
CA LEU A 275 -13.67 -11.29 -4.16
C LEU A 275 -13.33 -10.06 -3.31
N VAL A 276 -12.47 -10.23 -2.31
CA VAL A 276 -11.93 -9.12 -1.52
C VAL A 276 -10.41 -9.10 -1.59
N SER A 277 -9.82 -7.99 -2.04
CA SER A 277 -8.39 -7.75 -1.91
C SER A 277 -8.05 -7.13 -0.57
N VAL A 278 -6.89 -7.49 -0.06
CA VAL A 278 -6.27 -6.92 1.13
C VAL A 278 -4.99 -6.27 0.67
N GLU A 279 -4.77 -5.02 1.07
CA GLU A 279 -3.69 -4.17 0.60
C GLU A 279 -3.67 -3.96 -0.94
N ASN A 280 -2.76 -3.11 -1.41
CA ASN A 280 -2.41 -2.99 -2.83
C ASN A 280 -0.98 -2.46 -2.97
N GLU A 281 -0.09 -3.34 -3.41
CA GLU A 281 1.34 -3.13 -3.69
C GLU A 281 2.17 -2.69 -2.48
N ARG A 282 1.79 -3.08 -1.27
CA ARG A 282 2.50 -2.59 -0.06
C ARG A 282 3.84 -3.28 0.16
N VAL A 283 4.02 -4.51 -0.31
CA VAL A 283 5.31 -5.22 -0.31
C VAL A 283 6.21 -4.68 -1.40
N ASN A 284 5.68 -4.43 -2.61
CA ASN A 284 6.41 -3.72 -3.66
C ASN A 284 6.93 -2.35 -3.17
N ALA A 285 6.05 -1.56 -2.56
CA ALA A 285 6.36 -0.25 -2.01
C ALA A 285 7.16 -0.27 -0.68
N LYS A 286 7.61 -1.46 -0.22
CA LYS A 286 8.40 -1.66 1.02
C LYS A 286 7.75 -1.11 2.29
N ALA A 287 6.43 -0.94 2.32
CA ALA A 287 5.70 -0.53 3.52
C ALA A 287 5.13 -1.70 4.33
N MET A 288 5.15 -2.90 3.75
CA MET A 288 4.84 -4.15 4.44
C MET A 288 5.92 -5.17 4.08
N THR A 289 6.28 -6.04 5.02
CA THR A 289 7.00 -7.26 4.66
C THR A 289 6.02 -8.28 4.06
N ALA A 290 6.53 -9.28 3.34
CA ALA A 290 5.68 -10.37 2.85
C ALA A 290 4.96 -11.11 3.99
N SER A 291 5.63 -11.27 5.14
CA SER A 291 5.02 -11.88 6.34
C SER A 291 3.89 -11.03 6.92
N ASP A 292 4.02 -9.70 6.88
CA ASP A 292 2.93 -8.80 7.28
C ASP A 292 1.73 -8.96 6.35
N ALA A 293 1.97 -8.97 5.03
CA ALA A 293 0.89 -9.16 4.05
C ALA A 293 0.16 -10.49 4.25
N GLN A 294 0.89 -11.59 4.49
CA GLN A 294 0.31 -12.89 4.82
C GLN A 294 -0.57 -12.83 6.09
N SER A 295 -0.07 -12.17 7.14
CA SER A 295 -0.81 -12.02 8.40
C SER A 295 -2.07 -11.17 8.22
N THR A 296 -2.00 -10.10 7.42
CA THR A 296 -3.16 -9.25 7.12
C THR A 296 -4.19 -9.98 6.26
N ILE A 297 -3.78 -10.83 5.30
CA ILE A 297 -4.70 -11.70 4.56
C ILE A 297 -5.46 -12.62 5.53
N ASP A 298 -4.77 -13.24 6.49
CA ASP A 298 -5.38 -14.16 7.45
C ASP A 298 -6.35 -13.45 8.40
N GLN A 299 -5.98 -12.24 8.87
CA GLN A 299 -6.85 -11.38 9.66
C GLN A 299 -8.12 -11.01 8.88
N ALA A 300 -7.96 -10.49 7.67
CA ALA A 300 -9.08 -10.07 6.83
C ALA A 300 -9.99 -11.24 6.46
N ARG A 301 -9.43 -12.40 6.11
CA ARG A 301 -10.21 -13.62 5.87
C ARG A 301 -11.03 -13.97 7.10
N THR A 302 -10.42 -14.00 8.28
CA THR A 302 -11.14 -14.34 9.52
C THR A 302 -12.29 -13.37 9.79
N ALA A 303 -12.04 -12.06 9.69
CA ALA A 303 -13.06 -11.03 9.87
C ALA A 303 -14.20 -11.15 8.85
N LEU A 304 -13.87 -11.35 7.57
CA LEU A 304 -14.85 -11.51 6.49
C LEU A 304 -15.71 -12.77 6.67
N ARG A 305 -15.12 -13.90 7.07
CA ARG A 305 -15.85 -15.15 7.35
C ARG A 305 -16.81 -14.96 8.53
N ASN A 306 -16.38 -14.30 9.59
CA ASN A 306 -17.24 -13.94 10.73
C ASN A 306 -18.40 -13.01 10.32
N ALA A 307 -18.19 -12.14 9.32
CA ALA A 307 -19.21 -11.27 8.75
C ALA A 307 -20.15 -11.98 7.75
N GLY A 308 -19.87 -13.24 7.39
CA GLY A 308 -20.66 -14.09 6.49
C GLY A 308 -20.15 -14.17 5.04
N PHE A 309 -19.06 -13.49 4.69
CA PHE A 309 -18.46 -13.60 3.36
C PHE A 309 -17.58 -14.85 3.29
N ASN A 310 -17.91 -15.79 2.39
CA ASN A 310 -17.15 -17.02 2.16
C ASN A 310 -16.35 -17.03 0.83
N GLY A 311 -16.33 -15.90 0.10
CA GLY A 311 -15.61 -15.79 -1.15
C GLY A 311 -14.09 -15.59 -0.99
N PRO A 312 -13.36 -15.54 -2.10
CA PRO A 312 -11.90 -15.51 -2.10
C PRO A 312 -11.33 -14.19 -1.55
N VAL A 313 -10.21 -14.33 -0.83
CA VAL A 313 -9.43 -13.24 -0.23
C VAL A 313 -7.96 -13.36 -0.64
N GLY A 314 -7.30 -12.25 -0.96
CA GLY A 314 -5.88 -12.25 -1.31
C GLY A 314 -5.25 -10.86 -1.32
N ALA A 315 -3.92 -10.83 -1.37
CA ALA A 315 -3.11 -9.62 -1.53
C ALA A 315 -2.93 -9.26 -3.01
N VAL A 316 -2.91 -7.96 -3.32
CA VAL A 316 -2.64 -7.43 -4.66
C VAL A 316 -1.23 -6.88 -4.69
N GLU A 317 -0.36 -7.45 -5.53
CA GLU A 317 1.03 -7.03 -5.61
C GLU A 317 1.50 -6.89 -7.06
N THR A 318 2.68 -6.30 -7.26
CA THR A 318 3.32 -6.31 -8.58
C THR A 318 3.85 -7.72 -8.91
N VAL A 319 4.02 -8.01 -10.19
CA VAL A 319 4.58 -9.30 -10.65
C VAL A 319 5.94 -9.62 -10.01
N PRO A 320 6.92 -8.69 -9.96
CA PRO A 320 8.17 -8.95 -9.25
C PRO A 320 7.96 -9.24 -7.76
N ALA A 321 7.14 -8.44 -7.06
CA ALA A 321 6.90 -8.62 -5.64
C ALA A 321 6.30 -9.99 -5.31
N VAL A 322 5.35 -10.49 -6.11
CA VAL A 322 4.79 -11.83 -5.94
C VAL A 322 5.80 -12.93 -6.22
N ILE A 323 6.58 -12.81 -7.30
CA ILE A 323 7.58 -13.82 -7.69
C ILE A 323 8.67 -13.94 -6.62
N ASP A 324 9.12 -12.81 -6.08
CA ASP A 324 10.16 -12.77 -5.05
C ASP A 324 9.64 -13.23 -3.68
N ASN A 325 8.32 -13.20 -3.46
CA ASN A 325 7.68 -13.53 -2.19
C ASN A 325 6.53 -14.54 -2.37
N PRO A 326 6.81 -15.80 -2.78
CA PRO A 326 5.77 -16.79 -3.09
C PRO A 326 4.91 -17.20 -1.87
N GLY A 327 5.31 -16.85 -0.65
CA GLY A 327 4.49 -16.97 0.56
C GLY A 327 3.15 -16.22 0.46
N ILE A 328 3.12 -15.09 -0.27
CA ILE A 328 1.90 -14.33 -0.56
C ILE A 328 0.95 -15.17 -1.43
N CYS A 329 1.48 -15.91 -2.40
CA CYS A 329 0.67 -16.84 -3.20
C CYS A 329 0.01 -17.87 -2.30
N SER A 330 0.76 -18.47 -1.35
CA SER A 330 0.25 -19.50 -0.44
C SER A 330 -0.85 -18.99 0.48
N ALA A 331 -0.66 -17.79 1.03
CA ALA A 331 -1.64 -17.16 1.92
C ALA A 331 -2.89 -16.67 1.18
N SER A 332 -2.83 -16.37 -0.11
CA SER A 332 -3.99 -15.89 -0.88
C SER A 332 -4.82 -17.04 -1.46
N ASP A 333 -6.16 -16.90 -1.50
CA ASP A 333 -7.06 -17.91 -2.07
C ASP A 333 -6.87 -18.03 -3.60
N MET A 334 -6.44 -16.94 -4.23
CA MET A 334 -6.01 -16.80 -5.62
C MET A 334 -4.92 -15.73 -5.69
N VAL A 335 -4.12 -15.72 -6.74
CA VAL A 335 -3.04 -14.73 -6.90
C VAL A 335 -3.61 -13.49 -7.56
N LEU A 336 -3.48 -12.33 -6.92
CA LEU A 336 -3.92 -11.05 -7.48
C LEU A 336 -2.69 -10.21 -7.83
N VAL A 337 -2.62 -9.72 -9.07
CA VAL A 337 -1.45 -8.95 -9.53
C VAL A 337 -1.84 -7.76 -10.38
N ASN A 338 -1.16 -6.65 -10.17
CA ASN A 338 -1.19 -5.51 -11.09
C ASN A 338 -0.10 -5.69 -12.17
N VAL A 339 -0.48 -5.50 -13.43
CA VAL A 339 0.40 -5.76 -14.58
C VAL A 339 0.20 -4.68 -15.63
N HIS A 340 1.16 -3.76 -15.74
CA HIS A 340 1.11 -2.66 -16.71
C HIS A 340 2.27 -2.78 -17.68
N ALA A 341 1.94 -3.04 -18.95
CA ALA A 341 2.90 -3.04 -20.05
C ALA A 341 3.54 -1.66 -20.27
N TRP A 342 2.88 -0.59 -19.83
CA TRP A 342 3.41 0.78 -19.87
C TRP A 342 4.82 0.86 -19.30
N PHE A 343 5.07 0.29 -18.12
CA PHE A 343 6.36 0.38 -17.44
C PHE A 343 7.46 -0.51 -18.03
N ASP A 344 7.18 -1.34 -19.04
CA ASP A 344 8.19 -2.15 -19.71
C ASP A 344 8.82 -1.37 -20.88
N PRO A 345 10.16 -1.16 -20.88
CA PRO A 345 10.81 -0.36 -21.92
C PRO A 345 10.76 -1.00 -23.32
N ASN A 346 10.42 -2.29 -23.42
CA ASN A 346 10.46 -3.03 -24.67
C ASN A 346 9.08 -3.27 -25.28
N THR A 347 8.01 -2.79 -24.64
CA THR A 347 6.64 -3.10 -25.05
C THR A 347 5.96 -1.89 -25.66
N LYS A 348 5.49 -2.07 -26.90
CA LYS A 348 4.59 -1.11 -27.57
C LYS A 348 3.17 -1.32 -27.08
N ALA A 349 2.36 -0.27 -27.14
CA ALA A 349 0.93 -0.33 -26.81
C ALA A 349 0.20 -1.50 -27.50
N ALA A 350 0.42 -1.72 -28.79
CA ALA A 350 -0.23 -2.81 -29.54
C ALA A 350 0.14 -4.23 -29.06
N ASP A 351 1.22 -4.39 -28.29
CA ASP A 351 1.67 -5.66 -27.73
C ASP A 351 1.39 -5.80 -26.22
N ALA A 352 0.71 -4.82 -25.61
CA ALA A 352 0.42 -4.79 -24.18
C ALA A 352 -0.27 -6.07 -23.67
N GLY A 353 -1.26 -6.59 -24.40
CA GLY A 353 -1.96 -7.81 -23.99
C GLY A 353 -1.06 -9.04 -23.95
N LYS A 354 -0.13 -9.17 -24.92
CA LYS A 354 0.82 -10.29 -24.95
C LYS A 354 1.80 -10.21 -23.78
N PHE A 355 2.29 -9.01 -23.48
CA PHE A 355 3.13 -8.77 -22.31
C PHE A 355 2.42 -9.17 -21.01
N VAL A 356 1.20 -8.69 -20.81
CA VAL A 356 0.41 -9.01 -19.61
C VAL A 356 0.21 -10.53 -19.48
N LYS A 357 -0.06 -11.21 -20.59
CA LYS A 357 -0.19 -12.67 -20.62
C LYS A 357 1.12 -13.40 -20.29
N SER A 358 2.27 -12.91 -20.74
CA SER A 358 3.57 -13.50 -20.37
C SER A 358 3.88 -13.31 -18.89
N GLU A 359 3.55 -12.15 -18.32
CA GLU A 359 3.72 -11.90 -16.89
C GLU A 359 2.82 -12.81 -16.04
N VAL A 360 1.56 -12.99 -16.44
CA VAL A 360 0.65 -13.97 -15.81
C VAL A 360 1.26 -15.39 -15.84
N ALA A 361 1.91 -15.79 -16.94
CA ALA A 361 2.56 -17.10 -17.02
C ALA A 361 3.75 -17.22 -16.05
N ARG A 362 4.54 -16.15 -15.88
CA ARG A 362 5.63 -16.10 -14.90
C ARG A 362 5.11 -16.22 -13.47
N VAL A 363 4.05 -15.49 -13.13
CA VAL A 363 3.40 -15.57 -11.81
C VAL A 363 2.86 -16.96 -11.55
N LYS A 364 2.16 -17.58 -12.53
CA LYS A 364 1.68 -18.97 -12.40
C LYS A 364 2.82 -19.94 -12.09
N LYS A 365 3.96 -19.80 -12.78
CA LYS A 365 5.13 -20.65 -12.53
C LYS A 365 5.67 -20.49 -11.10
N ALA A 366 5.75 -19.27 -10.59
CA ALA A 366 6.23 -19.00 -9.23
C ALA A 366 5.23 -19.44 -8.14
N CYS A 367 3.93 -19.32 -8.40
CA CYS A 367 2.85 -19.60 -7.45
C CYS A 367 2.24 -21.01 -7.58
N GLY A 368 2.98 -21.99 -8.11
CA GLY A 368 2.51 -23.39 -8.18
C GLY A 368 1.26 -23.59 -9.05
N ASN A 369 1.14 -22.84 -10.15
CA ASN A 369 0.00 -22.82 -11.06
C ASN A 369 -1.34 -22.38 -10.44
N LYS A 370 -1.32 -21.72 -9.28
CA LYS A 370 -2.53 -21.10 -8.70
C LYS A 370 -3.14 -20.11 -9.72
N ARG A 371 -4.47 -20.02 -9.75
CA ARG A 371 -5.20 -19.07 -10.61
C ARG A 371 -4.73 -17.65 -10.32
N VAL A 372 -4.47 -16.90 -11.39
CA VAL A 372 -4.01 -15.51 -11.35
C VAL A 372 -5.12 -14.63 -11.90
N VAL A 373 -5.45 -13.56 -11.19
CA VAL A 373 -6.36 -12.50 -11.63
C VAL A 373 -5.53 -11.23 -11.77
N VAL A 374 -5.58 -10.62 -12.95
CA VAL A 374 -4.93 -9.32 -13.19
C VAL A 374 -5.85 -8.23 -12.65
N THR A 375 -5.47 -7.61 -11.55
CA THR A 375 -6.33 -6.67 -10.82
C THR A 375 -6.22 -5.24 -11.30
N GLU A 376 -5.16 -4.93 -12.06
CA GLU A 376 -5.00 -3.72 -12.87
C GLU A 376 -4.20 -4.03 -14.13
N SER A 377 -4.67 -3.53 -15.26
CA SER A 377 -3.87 -3.37 -16.46
C SER A 377 -4.45 -2.27 -17.33
N GLY A 378 -3.61 -1.43 -17.91
CA GLY A 378 -4.05 -0.29 -18.69
C GLY A 378 -2.94 0.35 -19.48
N TRP A 379 -3.22 1.54 -20.00
CA TRP A 379 -2.26 2.37 -20.69
C TRP A 379 -2.70 3.84 -20.59
N PRO A 380 -1.80 4.80 -20.30
CA PRO A 380 -2.19 6.19 -20.18
C PRO A 380 -2.38 6.84 -21.55
N HIS A 381 -3.38 7.73 -21.68
CA HIS A 381 -3.61 8.48 -22.91
C HIS A 381 -2.77 9.75 -23.02
N GLN A 382 -2.13 10.16 -21.92
CA GLN A 382 -1.25 11.34 -21.83
C GLN A 382 -0.15 11.11 -20.77
N GLY A 383 0.93 11.87 -20.86
CA GLY A 383 2.14 11.73 -20.04
C GLY A 383 3.38 11.84 -20.92
N ASP A 384 4.55 11.59 -20.34
CA ASP A 384 5.80 11.53 -21.07
C ASP A 384 5.96 10.12 -21.66
N SER A 385 6.12 10.04 -22.98
CA SER A 385 6.44 8.77 -23.63
C SER A 385 7.87 8.34 -23.27
N HIS A 386 8.09 7.04 -23.12
CA HIS A 386 9.42 6.49 -22.84
C HIS A 386 9.67 5.22 -23.66
N ASP A 387 10.92 5.02 -24.07
CA ASP A 387 11.35 3.84 -24.84
C ASP A 387 10.39 3.50 -26.01
N GLN A 388 9.70 2.35 -25.95
CA GLN A 388 8.69 1.93 -26.92
C GLN A 388 7.25 2.25 -26.48
N ALA A 389 7.07 2.74 -25.26
CA ALA A 389 5.79 3.08 -24.67
C ALA A 389 5.41 4.54 -25.00
N VAL A 390 4.49 4.69 -25.96
CA VAL A 390 3.97 6.01 -26.37
C VAL A 390 2.69 6.33 -25.59
N ALA A 391 2.64 7.47 -24.91
CA ALA A 391 1.41 8.03 -24.32
C ALA A 391 0.64 8.82 -25.39
N SER A 392 -0.54 8.32 -25.76
CA SER A 392 -1.50 9.02 -26.63
C SER A 392 -2.86 8.33 -26.57
N PRO A 393 -3.96 9.01 -26.96
CA PRO A 393 -5.27 8.36 -27.07
C PRO A 393 -5.28 7.14 -28.01
N ASP A 394 -4.57 7.22 -29.14
CA ASP A 394 -4.47 6.12 -30.10
C ASP A 394 -3.66 4.94 -29.53
N ALA A 395 -2.58 5.22 -28.80
CA ALA A 395 -1.81 4.19 -28.10
C ALA A 395 -2.63 3.52 -27.01
N GLN A 396 -3.34 4.29 -26.17
CA GLN A 396 -4.24 3.71 -25.16
C GLN A 396 -5.28 2.81 -25.82
N LYS A 397 -5.94 3.26 -26.89
CA LYS A 397 -6.90 2.44 -27.63
C LYS A 397 -6.27 1.14 -28.15
N ALA A 398 -5.05 1.19 -28.70
CA ALA A 398 -4.34 0.01 -29.17
C ALA A 398 -3.99 -0.97 -28.03
N ALA A 399 -3.56 -0.45 -26.87
CA ALA A 399 -3.24 -1.26 -25.70
C ALA A 399 -4.49 -1.93 -25.10
N ILE A 400 -5.58 -1.19 -24.91
CA ILE A 400 -6.83 -1.76 -24.41
C ILE A 400 -7.39 -2.80 -25.39
N ALA A 401 -7.29 -2.57 -26.70
CA ALA A 401 -7.66 -3.58 -27.70
C ALA A 401 -6.77 -4.84 -27.63
N SER A 402 -5.46 -4.67 -27.46
CA SER A 402 -4.49 -5.76 -27.30
C SER A 402 -4.77 -6.60 -26.04
N ILE A 403 -5.02 -5.94 -24.91
CA ILE A 403 -5.39 -6.59 -23.64
C ILE A 403 -6.68 -7.39 -23.79
N ARG A 404 -7.73 -6.81 -24.39
CA ARG A 404 -9.01 -7.49 -24.62
C ARG A 404 -8.91 -8.66 -25.61
N ALA A 405 -7.94 -8.66 -26.51
CA ALA A 405 -7.70 -9.78 -27.42
C ALA A 405 -7.10 -11.01 -26.71
N GLU A 406 -6.32 -10.79 -25.64
CA GLU A 406 -5.69 -11.86 -24.87
C GLU A 406 -6.50 -12.29 -23.64
N PHE A 407 -7.38 -11.42 -23.13
CA PHE A 407 -8.16 -11.65 -21.92
C PHE A 407 -9.66 -11.45 -22.17
N SER A 408 -10.44 -12.52 -22.02
CA SER A 408 -11.90 -12.49 -21.96
C SER A 408 -12.45 -12.53 -20.52
N SER A 409 -11.57 -12.73 -19.54
CA SER A 409 -11.90 -12.95 -18.13
C SER A 409 -10.64 -12.75 -17.25
N ASP A 410 -10.82 -12.68 -15.93
CA ASP A 410 -9.75 -12.57 -14.92
C ASP A 410 -8.83 -11.36 -15.10
N LEU A 411 -9.39 -10.25 -15.59
CA LEU A 411 -8.67 -8.99 -15.75
C LEU A 411 -9.58 -7.79 -15.46
N PHE A 412 -9.03 -6.81 -14.74
CA PHE A 412 -9.63 -5.50 -14.51
C PHE A 412 -8.86 -4.43 -15.29
N LEU A 413 -9.57 -3.69 -16.14
CA LEU A 413 -8.98 -2.56 -16.84
C LEU A 413 -8.80 -1.37 -15.90
N PHE A 414 -7.61 -0.77 -15.97
CA PHE A 414 -7.23 0.41 -15.20
C PHE A 414 -7.12 1.63 -16.12
N ASN A 415 -7.85 2.73 -15.90
CA ASN A 415 -8.90 2.97 -14.90
C ASN A 415 -10.19 3.46 -15.59
N ALA A 416 -11.33 3.44 -14.90
CA ALA A 416 -12.58 3.96 -15.47
C ALA A 416 -12.45 5.40 -15.94
N PHE A 417 -11.96 6.28 -15.08
CA PHE A 417 -11.83 7.71 -15.35
C PHE A 417 -10.42 8.20 -14.99
N ASP A 418 -10.07 9.34 -15.56
CA ASP A 418 -8.86 10.06 -15.20
C ASP A 418 -8.90 10.47 -13.71
N THR A 419 -7.77 10.28 -13.04
CA THR A 419 -7.60 10.55 -11.60
C THR A 419 -6.73 11.78 -11.42
N LEU A 420 -7.26 12.94 -11.79
CA LEU A 420 -6.52 14.22 -11.78
C LEU A 420 -6.04 14.66 -10.40
N TRP A 421 -6.59 14.07 -9.34
CA TRP A 421 -6.19 14.28 -7.95
C TRP A 421 -4.82 13.67 -7.62
N LYS A 422 -4.35 12.69 -8.42
CA LYS A 422 -3.04 12.07 -8.20
C LYS A 422 -1.91 13.03 -8.57
N SER A 423 -0.74 12.79 -7.99
CA SER A 423 0.48 13.48 -8.36
C SER A 423 1.17 12.76 -9.51
N ASP A 424 1.71 13.54 -10.43
CA ASP A 424 2.58 13.05 -11.49
C ASP A 424 4.03 13.13 -11.00
N ASP A 425 4.83 12.12 -11.35
CA ASP A 425 6.27 12.16 -11.14
C ASP A 425 7.03 11.41 -12.25
N ALA A 426 8.35 11.53 -12.25
CA ALA A 426 9.21 10.90 -13.24
C ALA A 426 9.17 9.37 -13.18
N SER A 427 8.86 8.76 -12.03
CA SER A 427 8.79 7.29 -11.90
C SER A 427 7.58 6.72 -12.62
N THR A 428 6.55 7.53 -12.80
CA THR A 428 5.32 7.20 -13.53
C THR A 428 5.27 7.84 -14.92
N PHE A 429 6.36 8.48 -15.33
CA PHE A 429 6.45 9.24 -16.58
C PHE A 429 5.34 10.29 -16.72
N ASN A 430 5.01 10.96 -15.62
CA ASN A 430 3.97 11.98 -15.53
C ASN A 430 2.59 11.54 -16.08
N ALA A 431 2.26 10.26 -15.90
CA ALA A 431 1.10 9.63 -16.51
C ALA A 431 -0.03 9.28 -15.53
N GLU A 432 0.18 9.37 -14.21
CA GLU A 432 -0.76 8.90 -13.17
C GLU A 432 -2.17 9.47 -13.28
N LYS A 433 -2.30 10.68 -13.83
CA LYS A 433 -3.60 11.34 -13.98
C LYS A 433 -4.44 10.81 -15.15
N TYR A 434 -3.84 10.13 -16.13
CA TYR A 434 -4.41 9.99 -17.48
C TYR A 434 -4.70 8.55 -17.91
N TRP A 435 -5.10 7.69 -16.97
CA TRP A 435 -5.39 6.27 -17.23
C TRP A 435 -6.86 5.99 -17.55
N GLY A 436 -7.73 7.00 -17.53
CA GLY A 436 -9.16 6.86 -17.81
C GLY A 436 -9.42 6.31 -19.20
N ILE A 437 -10.38 5.38 -19.32
CA ILE A 437 -10.77 4.75 -20.59
C ILE A 437 -12.22 5.07 -21.02
N LEU A 438 -12.97 5.81 -20.19
CA LEU A 438 -14.38 6.18 -20.42
C LEU A 438 -14.58 7.68 -20.60
#